data_AF-A0A945A3V2-F1
#
_entry.id   AF-A0A945A3V2-F1
#
_cell.length_a   1.000
_cell.length_b   1.000
_cell.length_c   1.000
_cell.angle_alpha   90.00
_cell.angle_beta   90.00
_cell.angle_gamma   90.00
#
_symmetry.space_group_name_H-M   'P 1'
#
loop_
_entity.id
_entity.type
_entity.pdbx_description
1 polymer ?
#
loop_
_entity_poly.entity_id
_entity_poly.type
_entity_poly.pdbx_seq_one_letter_code
_entity_poly.pdbx_strand_id
1 'polypeptide(L)'
;MISSLRMYEFPEMQGALNNYWNLIHNELSDSGIQSPVSLDMTLNEQQAWLSPNLVLAQTCGMPYRKFLHKKVTLIGTPDFNLNDCPEGYYNSVFISNINDNRKCLTDFKNALFTYNMANSQSGLAAAYSHTRK
;
A
#
# COMPACT_ATOMS: atom_id res chain seq x y z
N MET A 1 1.43 16.09 -15.49
CA MET A 1 2.15 15.15 -14.60
C MET A 1 1.29 14.94 -13.37
N ILE A 2 1.28 13.74 -12.79
CA ILE A 2 0.55 13.43 -11.56
C ILE A 2 1.41 12.60 -10.62
N SER A 3 1.14 12.73 -9.32
CA SER A 3 1.69 11.86 -8.28
C SER A 3 0.60 11.48 -7.31
N SER A 4 0.58 10.24 -6.80
CA SER A 4 -0.53 9.76 -5.97
C SER A 4 -0.09 8.70 -4.96
N LEU A 5 -0.34 8.96 -3.68
CA LEU A 5 -0.08 8.01 -2.58
C LEU A 5 -1.38 7.44 -2.00
N ARG A 6 -2.47 7.46 -2.78
CA ARG A 6 -3.85 7.20 -2.35
C ARG A 6 -4.08 5.88 -1.65
N MET A 7 -3.32 4.84 -1.98
CA MET A 7 -3.52 3.50 -1.41
C MET A 7 -3.40 3.46 0.12
N TYR A 8 -2.61 4.36 0.72
CA TYR A 8 -2.43 4.46 2.16
C TYR A 8 -2.81 5.83 2.72
N GLU A 9 -3.70 6.54 2.00
CA GLU A 9 -4.17 7.87 2.41
C GLU A 9 -5.34 7.76 3.39
N PHE A 10 -5.02 7.50 4.65
CA PHE A 10 -5.95 7.74 5.74
C PHE A 10 -5.98 9.23 6.11
N PRO A 11 -7.11 9.78 6.61
CA PRO A 11 -7.21 11.19 6.99
C PRO A 11 -6.08 11.64 7.93
N GLU A 12 -5.73 10.80 8.91
CA GLU A 12 -4.64 11.04 9.86
C GLU A 12 -3.25 11.02 9.23
N MET A 13 -3.10 10.39 8.05
CA MET A 13 -1.83 10.27 7.33
C MET A 13 -1.59 11.40 6.32
N GLN A 14 -2.59 12.21 5.99
CA GLN A 14 -2.49 13.22 4.92
C GLN A 14 -1.33 14.20 5.12
N GLY A 15 -1.12 14.69 6.35
CA GLY A 15 0.00 15.58 6.66
C GLY A 15 1.36 14.92 6.43
N ALA A 16 1.52 13.67 6.87
CA ALA A 16 2.76 12.91 6.68
C ALA A 16 3.00 12.58 5.20
N LEU A 17 1.97 12.21 4.45
CA LEU A 17 2.06 11.92 3.01
C LEU A 17 2.41 13.16 2.19
N ASN A 18 1.82 14.33 2.53
CA ASN A 18 2.17 15.60 1.89
C ASN A 18 3.62 15.99 2.18
N ASN A 19 4.08 15.85 3.42
CA ASN A 19 5.48 16.10 3.76
C ASN A 19 6.43 15.16 3.02
N TYR A 20 6.07 13.87 2.94
CA TYR A 20 6.86 12.88 2.21
C TYR A 20 6.94 13.22 0.71
N TRP A 21 5.82 13.58 0.09
CA TRP A 21 5.82 14.02 -1.30
C TRP A 21 6.63 15.31 -1.50
N ASN A 22 6.54 16.29 -0.61
CA ASN A 22 7.31 17.53 -0.70
C ASN A 22 8.82 17.27 -0.68
N LEU A 23 9.29 16.34 0.17
CA LEU A 23 10.70 15.94 0.19
C LEU A 23 11.14 15.33 -1.15
N ILE A 24 10.32 14.44 -1.72
CA ILE A 24 10.58 13.84 -3.03
C ILE A 24 10.55 14.90 -4.14
N HIS A 25 9.56 15.79 -4.12
CA HIS A 25 9.41 16.87 -5.09
C HIS A 25 10.63 17.79 -5.10
N ASN A 26 11.12 18.18 -3.91
CA ASN A 26 12.31 19.02 -3.78
C ASN A 26 13.54 18.31 -4.36
N GLU A 27 13.77 17.04 -4.02
CA GLU A 27 14.91 16.28 -4.55
C GLU A 27 14.85 16.09 -6.07
N LEU A 28 13.64 15.83 -6.61
CA LEU A 28 13.41 15.77 -8.05
C LEU A 28 13.73 17.12 -8.71
N SER A 29 13.28 18.23 -8.10
CA SER A 29 13.55 19.58 -8.59
C SER A 29 15.04 19.92 -8.59
N ASP A 30 15.75 19.60 -7.51
CA ASP A 30 17.20 19.81 -7.38
C ASP A 30 17.98 18.97 -8.40
N SER A 31 17.43 17.81 -8.77
CA SER A 31 17.92 16.95 -9.85
C SER A 31 17.50 17.39 -11.26
N GLY A 32 16.76 18.49 -11.41
CA GLY A 32 16.26 19.00 -12.70
C GLY A 32 15.11 18.18 -13.30
N ILE A 33 14.46 17.32 -12.52
CA ILE A 33 13.34 16.48 -12.94
C ILE A 33 12.03 17.17 -12.57
N GLN A 34 11.18 17.41 -13.58
CA GLN A 34 9.87 18.01 -13.37
C GLN A 34 8.91 17.04 -12.66
N SER A 35 8.16 17.56 -11.70
CA SER A 35 7.14 16.80 -10.94
C SER A 35 6.00 17.73 -10.48
N PRO A 36 4.80 17.21 -10.17
CA PRO A 36 3.70 18.05 -9.69
C PRO A 36 3.97 18.58 -8.27
N VAL A 37 3.54 19.81 -8.00
CA VAL A 37 3.76 20.48 -6.70
C VAL A 37 3.01 19.78 -5.55
N SER A 38 1.90 19.10 -5.85
CA SER A 38 1.08 18.40 -4.86
C SER A 38 0.67 17.02 -5.35
N LEU A 39 0.25 16.17 -4.40
CA LEU A 39 -0.41 14.91 -4.70
C LEU A 39 -1.76 15.14 -5.40
N ASP A 40 -2.10 14.26 -6.34
CA ASP A 40 -3.42 14.17 -6.94
C ASP A 40 -4.36 13.38 -6.03
N MET A 41 -5.43 14.07 -5.61
CA MET A 41 -6.43 13.56 -4.67
C MET A 41 -7.76 13.24 -5.37
N THR A 42 -7.83 13.42 -6.68
CA THR A 42 -9.06 13.34 -7.48
C THR A 42 -9.21 11.98 -8.16
N LEU A 43 -8.09 11.39 -8.58
CA LEU A 43 -8.06 10.09 -9.24
C LEU A 43 -8.12 8.95 -8.21
N ASN A 44 -8.79 7.85 -8.60
CA ASN A 44 -8.66 6.59 -7.86
C ASN A 44 -7.29 5.94 -8.13
N GLU A 45 -6.96 4.90 -7.37
CA GLU A 45 -5.63 4.28 -7.42
C GLU A 45 -5.31 3.73 -8.81
N GLN A 46 -6.26 3.04 -9.44
CA GLN A 46 -6.04 2.44 -10.75
C GLN A 46 -5.86 3.49 -11.86
N GLN A 47 -6.63 4.58 -11.82
CA GLN A 47 -6.48 5.72 -12.74
C GLN A 47 -5.12 6.38 -12.58
N ALA A 48 -4.68 6.61 -11.33
CA ALA A 48 -3.37 7.19 -11.06
C ALA A 48 -2.23 6.27 -11.54
N TRP A 49 -2.26 4.98 -11.17
CA TRP A 49 -1.21 4.01 -11.52
C TRP A 49 -1.02 3.81 -13.03
N LEU A 50 -2.08 3.94 -13.82
CA LEU A 50 -2.03 3.72 -15.27
C LEU A 50 -2.02 5.03 -16.07
N SER A 51 -1.91 6.18 -15.41
CA SER A 51 -1.82 7.46 -16.09
C SER A 51 -0.53 7.54 -16.90
N PRO A 52 -0.58 7.94 -18.19
CA PRO A 52 0.63 8.17 -18.99
C PRO A 52 1.46 9.34 -18.46
N ASN A 53 0.89 10.18 -17.59
CA ASN A 53 1.54 11.34 -16.98
C ASN A 53 2.02 11.07 -15.54
N LEU A 54 2.07 9.80 -15.12
CA LEU A 54 2.48 9.40 -13.78
C LEU A 54 3.97 9.69 -13.53
N VAL A 55 4.26 10.44 -12.48
CA VAL A 55 5.62 10.65 -11.97
C VAL A 55 5.93 9.62 -10.89
N LEU A 56 5.09 9.54 -9.85
CA LEU A 56 5.25 8.56 -8.78
C LEU A 56 3.90 8.19 -8.19
N ALA A 57 3.69 6.90 -7.94
CA ALA A 57 2.60 6.45 -7.10
C ALA A 57 3.01 5.25 -6.25
N GLN A 58 2.25 5.01 -5.19
CA GLN A 58 2.45 3.85 -4.33
C GLN A 58 1.35 2.81 -4.57
N THR A 59 1.77 1.55 -4.62
CA THR A 59 0.87 0.41 -4.77
C THR A 59 1.29 -0.72 -3.83
N CYS A 60 0.40 -1.67 -3.59
CA CYS A 60 0.71 -2.91 -2.89
C CYS A 60 1.33 -3.92 -3.84
N GLY A 61 2.03 -4.91 -3.29
CA GLY A 61 2.62 -6.00 -4.06
C GLY A 61 1.61 -6.77 -4.92
N MET A 62 0.36 -6.93 -4.48
CA MET A 62 -0.64 -7.69 -5.26
C MET A 62 -1.15 -6.97 -6.51
N PRO A 63 -1.61 -5.71 -6.46
CA PRO A 63 -1.89 -4.94 -7.67
C PRO A 63 -0.69 -4.89 -8.63
N TYR A 64 0.52 -4.69 -8.10
CA TYR A 64 1.74 -4.73 -8.89
C TYR A 64 1.89 -6.05 -9.64
N ARG A 65 1.88 -7.18 -8.92
CA ARG A 65 2.04 -8.52 -9.48
C ARG A 65 0.92 -8.92 -10.44
N LYS A 66 -0.33 -8.54 -10.17
CA LYS A 66 -1.49 -8.99 -10.95
C LYS A 66 -1.69 -8.22 -12.24
N PHE A 67 -1.50 -6.90 -12.24
CA PHE A 67 -1.89 -6.09 -13.40
C PHE A 67 -1.08 -4.82 -13.69
N LEU A 68 -0.15 -4.39 -12.83
CA LEU A 68 0.73 -3.24 -13.13
C LEU A 68 2.12 -3.64 -13.63
N HIS A 69 2.57 -4.86 -13.33
CA HIS A 69 3.85 -5.37 -13.81
C HIS A 69 3.94 -5.25 -15.34
N LYS A 70 5.08 -4.74 -15.84
CA LYS A 70 5.33 -4.35 -17.25
C LYS A 70 4.57 -3.13 -17.76
N LYS A 71 3.70 -2.49 -16.97
CA LYS A 71 3.03 -1.23 -17.32
C LYS A 71 3.59 -0.01 -16.60
N VAL A 72 4.31 -0.25 -15.51
CA VAL A 72 4.97 0.77 -14.69
C VAL A 72 6.39 0.33 -14.37
N THR A 73 7.25 1.29 -14.06
CA THR A 73 8.60 1.04 -13.54
C THR A 73 8.56 0.94 -12.03
N LEU A 74 9.11 -0.13 -11.46
CA LEU A 74 9.28 -0.24 -10.02
C LEU A 74 10.46 0.61 -9.58
N ILE A 75 10.21 1.64 -8.78
CA ILE A 75 11.25 2.55 -8.27
C ILE A 75 11.88 2.00 -6.99
N GLY A 76 11.07 1.42 -6.10
CA GLY A 76 11.55 0.88 -4.83
C GLY A 76 10.40 0.38 -3.96
N THR A 77 10.75 -0.08 -2.77
CA THR A 77 9.79 -0.48 -1.73
C THR A 77 10.07 0.38 -0.50
N PRO A 78 9.07 1.13 0.02
CA PRO A 78 9.25 1.92 1.23
C PRO A 78 9.57 1.02 2.42
N ASP A 79 10.54 1.44 3.22
CA ASP A 79 10.80 0.86 4.52
C ASP A 79 10.14 1.72 5.60
N PHE A 80 9.19 1.12 6.32
CA PHE A 80 8.48 1.77 7.43
C PHE A 80 9.13 1.50 8.79
N ASN A 81 10.29 0.83 8.82
CA ASN A 81 11.02 0.50 10.03
C ASN A 81 10.13 -0.23 11.05
N LEU A 82 9.40 -1.24 10.57
CA LEU A 82 8.52 -2.04 11.41
C LEU A 82 9.35 -3.01 12.25
N ASN A 83 9.02 -3.10 13.53
CA ASN A 83 9.62 -4.10 14.42
C ASN A 83 9.42 -5.50 13.83
N ASP A 84 10.44 -6.34 14.00
CA ASP A 84 10.44 -7.74 13.55
C ASP A 84 10.29 -7.93 12.03
N CYS A 85 10.50 -6.88 11.23
CA CYS A 85 10.53 -6.95 9.77
C CYS A 85 11.90 -6.51 9.23
N PRO A 86 12.48 -7.23 8.26
CA PRO A 86 13.61 -6.71 7.48
C PRO A 86 13.23 -5.45 6.70
N GLU A 87 14.21 -4.65 6.30
CA GLU A 87 14.02 -3.41 5.53
C GLU A 87 13.14 -3.64 4.29
N GLY A 88 12.09 -2.82 4.15
CA GLY A 88 11.14 -2.92 3.03
C GLY A 88 10.14 -4.06 3.12
N TYR A 89 10.11 -4.81 4.23
CA TYR A 89 9.10 -5.82 4.52
C TYR A 89 8.06 -5.31 5.51
N TYR A 90 6.90 -5.97 5.51
CA TYR A 90 5.85 -5.77 6.50
C TYR A 90 5.18 -7.10 6.82
N ASN A 91 4.53 -7.18 7.99
CA ASN A 91 3.72 -8.33 8.40
C ASN A 91 2.22 -8.04 8.30
N SER A 92 1.43 -9.08 8.02
CA SER A 92 -0.03 -9.02 8.09
C SER A 92 -0.50 -9.54 9.45
N VAL A 93 -1.57 -8.97 9.98
CA VAL A 93 -2.10 -9.34 11.29
C VAL A 93 -3.55 -9.77 11.18
N PHE A 94 -3.95 -10.75 11.99
CA PHE A 94 -5.36 -11.07 12.21
C PHE A 94 -5.87 -10.23 13.37
N ILE A 95 -7.01 -9.58 13.18
CA ILE A 95 -7.64 -8.74 14.20
C ILE A 95 -8.98 -9.38 14.56
N SER A 96 -9.23 -9.56 15.84
CA SER A 96 -10.51 -10.02 16.39
C SER A 96 -11.06 -9.03 17.41
N ASN A 97 -12.33 -9.19 17.76
CA ASN A 97 -12.92 -8.41 18.84
C ASN A 97 -12.22 -8.73 20.18
N ILE A 98 -11.99 -7.72 21.02
CA ILE A 98 -11.32 -7.89 22.32
C ILE A 98 -12.12 -8.80 23.28
N ASN A 99 -13.44 -8.90 23.09
CA ASN A 99 -14.33 -9.76 23.88
C ASN A 99 -14.47 -11.17 23.25
N ASP A 100 -13.78 -11.47 22.16
CA ASP A 100 -13.77 -12.80 21.57
C ASP A 100 -12.87 -13.73 22.38
N ASN A 101 -13.43 -14.85 22.86
CA ASN A 101 -12.72 -15.77 23.74
C ASN A 101 -11.90 -16.84 23.00
N ARG A 102 -12.00 -16.93 21.66
CA ARG A 102 -11.19 -17.84 20.84
C ARG A 102 -9.71 -17.50 20.97
N LYS A 103 -8.86 -18.51 21.02
CA LYS A 103 -7.44 -18.36 21.41
C LYS A 103 -6.46 -18.66 20.28
N CYS A 104 -6.87 -19.43 19.29
CA CYS A 104 -6.03 -19.80 18.17
C CYS A 104 -6.77 -19.68 16.83
N LEU A 105 -6.04 -19.50 15.73
CA LEU A 105 -6.64 -19.28 14.41
C LEU A 105 -7.58 -20.42 13.99
N THR A 106 -7.33 -21.65 14.41
CA THR A 106 -8.18 -22.81 14.12
C THR A 106 -9.58 -22.70 14.73
N ASP A 107 -9.74 -21.94 15.82
CA ASP A 107 -11.05 -21.67 16.43
C ASP A 107 -11.94 -20.80 15.52
N PHE A 108 -11.36 -20.16 14.50
CA PHE A 108 -12.05 -19.33 13.52
C PHE A 108 -12.37 -20.07 12.22
N LYS A 109 -12.13 -21.39 12.11
CA LYS A 109 -12.32 -22.18 10.88
C LYS A 109 -13.67 -21.95 10.19
N ASN A 110 -14.75 -21.84 10.96
CA ASN A 110 -16.11 -21.64 10.46
C ASN A 110 -16.62 -20.20 10.66
N ALA A 111 -15.73 -19.27 11.03
CA ALA A 111 -16.08 -17.88 11.26
C ALA A 111 -16.20 -17.10 9.95
N LEU A 112 -16.92 -15.98 9.99
CA LEU A 112 -16.89 -15.01 8.90
C LEU A 112 -15.53 -14.31 8.88
N PHE A 113 -14.82 -14.41 7.76
CA PHE A 113 -13.58 -13.68 7.52
C PHE A 113 -13.87 -12.44 6.66
N THR A 114 -13.58 -11.27 7.21
CA THR A 114 -13.68 -9.99 6.50
C THR A 114 -12.30 -9.56 6.02
N TYR A 115 -12.26 -8.97 4.82
CA TYR A 115 -11.04 -8.48 4.19
C TYR A 115 -11.35 -7.21 3.40
N ASN A 116 -10.33 -6.39 3.16
CA ASN A 116 -10.51 -5.08 2.51
C ASN A 116 -10.78 -5.20 0.99
N MET A 117 -10.05 -6.04 0.27
CA MET A 117 -10.25 -6.23 -1.18
C MET A 117 -9.64 -7.55 -1.68
N ALA A 118 -10.19 -8.10 -2.77
CA ALA A 118 -9.78 -9.39 -3.33
C ALA A 118 -8.36 -9.38 -3.94
N ASN A 119 -7.82 -8.21 -4.27
CA ASN A 119 -6.45 -7.97 -4.72
C ASN A 119 -5.54 -7.48 -3.59
N SER A 120 -5.93 -7.62 -2.32
CA SER A 120 -5.11 -7.24 -1.18
C SER A 120 -4.09 -8.32 -0.85
N GLN A 121 -2.82 -7.94 -0.73
CA GLN A 121 -1.80 -8.85 -0.19
C GLN A 121 -2.08 -9.12 1.29
N SER A 122 -2.19 -8.07 2.11
CA SER A 122 -2.37 -8.19 3.56
C SER A 122 -3.76 -8.66 3.96
N GLY A 123 -4.80 -8.17 3.29
CA GLY A 123 -6.17 -8.45 3.65
C GLY A 123 -6.67 -9.82 3.21
N LEU A 124 -6.11 -10.43 2.15
CA LEU A 124 -6.59 -11.71 1.64
C LEU A 124 -5.47 -12.72 1.37
N ALA A 125 -4.51 -12.38 0.52
CA ALA A 125 -3.54 -13.36 0.03
C ALA A 125 -2.65 -13.94 1.14
N ALA A 126 -2.21 -13.10 2.09
CA ALA A 126 -1.42 -13.52 3.24
C ALA A 126 -2.21 -14.45 4.15
N ALA A 127 -3.45 -14.09 4.49
CA ALA A 127 -4.33 -14.91 5.32
C ALA A 127 -4.60 -16.28 4.68
N TYR A 128 -4.99 -16.29 3.40
CA TYR A 128 -5.23 -17.52 2.64
C TYR A 128 -3.99 -18.42 2.61
N SER A 129 -2.81 -17.85 2.34
CA SER A 129 -1.55 -18.61 2.32
C SER A 129 -1.22 -19.21 3.69
N HIS A 130 -1.46 -18.45 4.77
CA HIS A 130 -1.16 -18.86 6.13
C HIS A 130 -2.08 -19.98 6.64
N THR A 131 -3.36 -19.94 6.29
CA THR A 131 -4.38 -20.86 6.80
C THR A 131 -4.65 -22.08 5.92
N ARG A 132 -4.01 -22.19 4.74
CA ARG A 132 -4.16 -23.35 3.84
C ARG A 132 -3.43 -24.62 4.34
N LYS A 133 -2.65 -24.52 5.40
CA LYS A 133 -1.97 -25.67 6.02
C LYS A 133 -2.96 -26.52 6.81
#